data_AF-A0A317XGK5-F1
#
_entry.id   AF-A0A317XGK5-F1
#
_cell.length_a   1.000
_cell.length_b   1.000
_cell.length_c   1.000
_cell.angle_alpha   90.00
_cell.angle_beta   90.00
_cell.angle_gamma   90.00
#
_symmetry.space_group_name_H-M   'P 1'
#
loop_
_entity.id
_entity.type
_entity.pdbx_description
1 polymer ?
#
loop_
_entity_poly.entity_id
_entity_poly.type
_entity_poly.pdbx_seq_one_letter_code
_entity_poly.pdbx_strand_id
1 'polypeptide(L)'
;MEVIDEREGDRFVNSSTYSRKLGRARKWTDDDTAKFYRALQQWGTDFEMIARLFPGRDRVMIKKKFNAEERSHPKLVDEAIRNTVP
;
A
#
# COMPACT_ATOMS: atom_id res chain seq x y z
N MET A 1 30.76 29.35 2.89
CA MET A 1 29.36 29.67 3.23
C MET A 1 28.59 29.46 1.95
N GLU A 2 27.75 28.42 1.89
CA GLU A 2 26.94 28.15 0.70
C GLU A 2 25.89 29.26 0.59
N VAL A 3 25.99 30.08 -0.46
CA VAL A 3 24.99 31.12 -0.77
C VAL A 3 23.79 30.42 -1.36
N ILE A 4 22.82 30.10 -0.49
CA ILE A 4 21.52 29.56 -0.90
C ILE A 4 20.74 30.72 -1.49
N ASP A 5 20.66 30.77 -2.82
CA ASP A 5 19.85 31.73 -3.58
C ASP A 5 18.36 31.39 -3.37
N GLU A 6 17.79 31.81 -2.25
CA GLU A 6 16.38 31.60 -1.93
C GLU A 6 15.49 32.49 -2.80
N ARG A 7 15.25 32.07 -4.05
CA ARG A 7 14.21 32.69 -4.89
C ARG A 7 12.85 32.49 -4.24
N GLU A 8 12.21 33.60 -3.89
CA GLU A 8 10.92 33.70 -3.18
C GLU A 8 9.77 32.90 -3.82
N GLY A 9 9.91 32.50 -5.09
CA GLY A 9 8.95 31.68 -5.85
C GLY A 9 9.10 30.16 -5.70
N ASP A 10 10.12 29.63 -5.02
CA ASP A 10 10.38 28.17 -4.96
C ASP A 10 9.66 27.50 -3.76
N ARG A 11 9.06 28.27 -2.85
CA ARG A 11 8.29 27.76 -1.71
C ARG A 11 6.80 27.63 -2.04
N PHE A 12 6.46 26.79 -3.02
CA PHE A 12 5.06 26.38 -3.20
C PHE A 12 4.65 25.40 -2.10
N VAL A 13 4.12 25.96 -1.00
CA VAL A 13 3.48 25.19 0.07
C VAL A 13 1.99 25.06 -0.22
N ASN A 14 1.47 23.83 -0.21
CA ASN A 14 0.03 23.56 -0.16
C ASN A 14 -0.30 22.79 1.13
N SER A 15 -1.58 22.54 1.37
CA SER A 15 -2.05 21.82 2.56
C SER A 15 -1.44 20.41 2.72
N SER A 16 -0.87 19.85 1.66
CA SER A 16 -0.19 18.56 1.64
C SER A 16 1.34 18.64 1.71
N THR A 17 1.95 19.84 1.72
CA THR A 17 3.41 19.99 1.71
C THR A 17 4.07 19.45 2.98
N TYR A 18 3.44 19.66 4.14
CA TYR A 18 3.92 19.16 5.45
C TYR A 18 3.23 17.87 5.89
N SER A 19 2.34 17.30 5.07
CA SER A 19 1.66 16.07 5.44
C SER A 19 2.64 14.90 5.40
N ARG A 20 2.46 13.93 6.30
CA ARG A 20 3.23 12.69 6.31
C ARG A 20 2.91 11.94 5.01
N LYS A 21 3.75 12.12 3.99
CA LYS A 21 3.62 11.40 2.71
C LYS A 21 3.85 9.92 3.01
N LEU A 22 2.80 9.10 2.97
CA LEU A 22 2.99 7.69 2.64
C LEU A 22 3.77 7.69 1.33
N GLY A 23 4.99 7.15 1.33
CA GLY A 23 5.86 7.15 0.14
C GLY A 23 5.04 6.76 -1.08
N ARG A 24 5.25 7.45 -2.22
CA ARG A 24 4.44 7.29 -3.45
C ARG A 24 4.12 5.81 -3.65
N ALA A 25 2.89 5.41 -3.29
CA ALA A 25 2.51 4.02 -3.33
C ALA A 25 2.62 3.57 -4.78
N ARG A 26 3.56 2.66 -5.07
CA ARG A 26 3.66 2.08 -6.41
C ARG A 26 2.30 1.51 -6.77
N LYS A 27 1.84 1.79 -7.99
CA LYS A 27 0.60 1.21 -8.53
C LYS A 27 0.65 -0.31 -8.32
N TRP A 28 -0.47 -0.89 -7.90
CA TRP A 28 -0.62 -2.33 -7.79
C TRP A 28 -0.56 -2.93 -9.19
N THR A 29 0.44 -3.76 -9.45
CA THR A 29 0.49 -4.56 -10.66
C THR A 29 -0.42 -5.80 -10.52
N ASP A 30 -0.69 -6.47 -11.63
CA ASP A 30 -1.43 -7.73 -11.63
C ASP A 30 -0.67 -8.80 -10.81
N ASP A 31 0.65 -8.92 -11.01
CA ASP A 31 1.52 -9.81 -10.22
C ASP A 31 1.49 -9.50 -8.72
N ASP A 32 1.52 -8.22 -8.33
CA ASP A 32 1.38 -7.83 -6.93
C ASP A 32 0.03 -8.24 -6.35
N THR A 33 -1.02 -8.16 -7.15
CA THR A 33 -2.39 -8.49 -6.74
C THR A 33 -2.54 -10.01 -6.60
N ALA A 34 -1.97 -10.80 -7.51
CA ALA A 34 -1.91 -12.25 -7.39
C ALA A 34 -1.13 -12.70 -6.15
N LYS A 35 0.03 -12.07 -5.86
CA LYS A 35 0.78 -12.30 -4.62
C LYS A 35 -0.01 -11.93 -3.38
N PHE A 36 -0.78 -10.84 -3.44
CA PHE A 36 -1.61 -10.39 -2.33
C PHE A 36 -2.69 -11.42 -1.98
N TYR A 37 -3.38 -11.99 -2.98
CA TYR A 37 -4.37 -13.06 -2.74
C TYR A 37 -3.74 -14.34 -2.19
N ARG A 38 -2.55 -14.73 -2.68
CA ARG A 38 -1.80 -15.86 -2.10
C ARG A 38 -1.39 -15.61 -0.65
N ALA A 39 -0.99 -14.38 -0.34
CA ALA A 39 -0.63 -13.99 1.01
C ALA A 39 -1.85 -13.97 1.95
N LEU A 40 -3.02 -13.53 1.47
CA LEU A 40 -4.29 -13.66 2.19
C LEU A 40 -4.63 -15.13 2.48
N GLN A 41 -4.38 -16.05 1.55
CA GLN A 41 -4.59 -17.48 1.77
C GLN A 41 -3.63 -18.08 2.82
N GLN A 42 -2.40 -17.59 2.92
CA GLN A 42 -1.41 -18.12 3.88
C GLN A 42 -1.54 -17.54 5.29
N TRP A 43 -1.77 -16.23 5.41
CA TRP A 43 -1.78 -15.54 6.71
C TRP A 43 -3.13 -14.95 7.11
N GLY A 44 -4.17 -15.10 6.27
CA GLY A 44 -5.47 -14.50 6.51
C GLY A 44 -5.38 -12.97 6.51
N THR A 45 -5.90 -12.33 7.56
CA THR A 45 -5.97 -10.86 7.68
C THR A 45 -4.79 -10.25 8.46
N ASP A 46 -3.70 -10.99 8.64
CA ASP A 46 -2.46 -10.42 9.20
C ASP A 46 -1.75 -9.52 8.18
N PHE A 47 -2.18 -8.26 8.14
CA PHE A 47 -1.63 -7.26 7.25
C PHE A 47 -0.18 -6.89 7.56
N GLU A 48 0.31 -7.15 8.77
CA GLU A 48 1.72 -6.90 9.09
C GLU A 48 2.60 -7.96 8.44
N MET A 49 2.21 -9.23 8.54
CA MET A 49 2.92 -10.33 7.89
C MET A 49 2.89 -10.18 6.36
N ILE A 50 1.73 -9.85 5.80
CA ILE A 50 1.59 -9.59 4.36
C ILE A 50 2.48 -8.42 3.93
N ALA A 51 2.55 -7.33 4.71
CA ALA A 51 3.40 -6.18 4.37
C ALA A 51 4.89 -6.55 4.26
N ARG A 52 5.37 -7.50 5.07
CA ARG A 52 6.78 -7.96 5.00
C ARG A 52 7.13 -8.65 3.69
N LEU A 53 6.16 -9.19 2.95
CA LEU A 53 6.38 -9.74 1.62
C LEU A 53 6.53 -8.69 0.52
N PHE A 54 6.04 -7.47 0.76
CA PHE A 54 6.01 -6.41 -0.22
C PHE A 54 7.02 -5.32 0.16
N PRO A 55 8.26 -5.36 -0.34
CA PRO A 55 9.24 -4.34 -0.05
C PRO A 55 8.74 -2.96 -0.51
N GLY A 56 8.75 -1.99 0.41
CA GLY A 56 8.26 -0.64 0.15
C GLY A 56 6.73 -0.47 0.21
N ARG A 57 5.98 -1.49 0.62
CA ARG A 57 4.57 -1.33 1.02
C ARG A 57 4.41 -1.48 2.52
N ASP A 58 3.71 -0.52 3.10
CA ASP A 58 3.41 -0.52 4.54
C ASP A 58 2.12 -1.30 4.83
N ARG A 59 1.94 -1.80 6.05
CA ARG A 59 0.69 -2.39 6.57
C ARG A 59 -0.53 -1.54 6.21
N VAL A 60 -0.41 -0.21 6.30
CA VAL A 60 -1.52 0.71 5.95
C VAL A 60 -1.89 0.60 4.46
N MET A 61 -0.91 0.40 3.58
CA MET A 61 -1.15 0.21 2.15
C MET A 61 -1.80 -1.14 1.86
N ILE A 62 -1.38 -2.20 2.56
CA ILE A 62 -1.99 -3.53 2.45
C ILE A 62 -3.45 -3.49 2.89
N LYS A 63 -3.75 -2.86 4.02
CA LYS A 63 -5.13 -2.67 4.48
C LYS A 63 -5.98 -1.87 3.47
N LYS A 64 -5.42 -0.82 2.88
CA LYS A 64 -6.11 -0.05 1.83
C LYS A 64 -6.39 -0.91 0.59
N LYS A 65 -5.45 -1.76 0.18
CA LYS A 65 -5.65 -2.70 -0.93
C LYS A 65 -6.73 -3.72 -0.60
N PHE A 66 -6.72 -4.29 0.60
CA PHE A 66 -7.79 -5.18 1.06
C PHE A 66 -9.18 -4.54 0.96
N ASN A 67 -9.37 -3.33 1.51
CA ASN A 67 -10.65 -2.62 1.43
C ASN A 67 -11.06 -2.31 -0.03
N ALA A 68 -10.10 -2.02 -0.91
CA ALA A 68 -10.38 -1.79 -2.32
C ALA A 68 -10.81 -3.09 -3.03
N GLU A 69 -10.11 -4.20 -2.78
CA GLU A 69 -10.45 -5.51 -3.34
C GLU A 69 -11.76 -6.07 -2.78
N GLU A 70 -12.08 -5.82 -1.51
CA GLU A 70 -13.35 -6.22 -0.92
C GLU A 70 -14.52 -5.51 -1.63
N ARG A 71 -14.33 -4.24 -2.02
CA ARG A 71 -15.35 -3.47 -2.74
C ARG A 71 -15.45 -3.84 -4.22
N SER A 72 -14.32 -4.09 -4.88
CA SER A 72 -14.27 -4.36 -6.32
C SER A 72 -14.49 -5.84 -6.66
N HIS A 73 -13.94 -6.74 -5.83
CA HIS A 73 -13.89 -8.19 -6.06
C HIS A 73 -14.15 -9.00 -4.77
N PRO A 74 -15.34 -8.84 -4.14
CA PRO A 74 -15.65 -9.48 -2.86
C PRO A 74 -15.53 -11.01 -2.90
N LYS A 75 -15.87 -11.64 -4.03
CA LYS A 75 -15.79 -13.11 -4.20
C LYS A 75 -14.35 -13.64 -4.09
N LEU A 76 -13.38 -12.92 -4.66
CA LEU A 76 -11.97 -13.34 -4.62
C LEU A 76 -11.39 -13.21 -3.22
N VAL A 77 -11.81 -12.17 -2.49
CA VAL A 77 -11.40 -11.98 -1.10
C VAL A 77 -12.00 -13.06 -0.20
N ASP A 78 -13.29 -13.36 -0.35
CA ASP A 78 -13.95 -14.43 0.40
C ASP A 78 -13.30 -15.79 0.12
N GLU A 79 -13.04 -16.11 -1.15
CA GLU A 79 -12.36 -17.33 -1.54
C GLU A 79 -10.94 -17.42 -0.97
N ALA A 80 -10.18 -16.33 -0.99
CA ALA A 80 -8.84 -16.29 -0.43
C ALA A 80 -8.83 -16.49 1.09
N ILE A 81 -9.83 -15.97 1.81
CA ILE A 81 -9.96 -16.16 3.27
C ILE A 81 -10.48 -17.56 3.59
N ARG A 82 -11.32 -18.14 2.74
CA ARG A 82 -11.94 -19.46 2.99
C ARG A 82 -11.02 -20.62 2.65
N ASN A 83 -10.18 -20.46 1.63
CA ASN A 83 -9.19 -21.45 1.21
C ASN A 83 -7.83 -21.15 1.84
N THR A 84 -7.76 -21.15 3.18
CA THR A 84 -6.46 -20.97 3.85
C THR A 84 -5.60 -22.20 3.64
N VAL A 85 -4.40 -22.00 3.11
CA VAL A 85 -3.42 -23.09 2.97
C VAL A 85 -2.79 -23.33 4.35
N PRO A 86 -2.83 -24.55 4.90
CA PRO A 86 -2.19 -24.88 6.19
C PRO A 86 -0.69 -24.65 6.21
#